data_AF-A0AAQ4DBE7-F1
#
_entry.id   AF-A0AAQ4DBE7-F1
#
_cell.length_a   1.000
_cell.length_b   1.000
_cell.length_c   1.000
_cell.angle_alpha   90.00
_cell.angle_beta   90.00
_cell.angle_gamma   90.00
#
_symmetry.space_group_name_H-M   'P 1'
#
loop_
_entity.id
_entity.type
_entity.pdbx_description
1 polymer ?
#
loop_
_entity_poly.entity_id
_entity_poly.type
_entity_poly.pdbx_seq_one_letter_code
_entity_poly.pdbx_strand_id
1 'polypeptide(L)'
;MIAITLVGFLAAINLAAGSSQNETPTLTPCPGESDPILVIQNITIMNAELGKKVKLKADIQVTAPLDSDPTLYVSFSRPNGTELACPDYISNCVLKLCGGTKIDEILLNRDWDNKCPIEPGTYTAMVAVRINDDEEAEEFIGDGNLVVKLLIENGGSTADCVSFPVYVEKD
;
A
#
# COMPACT_ATOMS: atom_id res chain seq x y z
N MET A 1 -51.43 19.31 -9.87
CA MET A 1 -50.64 19.86 -8.75
C MET A 1 -50.84 18.89 -7.60
N ILE A 2 -49.91 18.08 -7.09
CA ILE A 2 -48.44 18.03 -7.01
C ILE A 2 -48.11 16.50 -7.01
N ALA A 3 -47.44 15.91 -8.01
CA ALA A 3 -45.98 15.80 -8.20
C ALA A 3 -45.19 15.12 -7.05
N ILE A 4 -44.98 13.80 -7.20
CA ILE A 4 -43.71 13.06 -7.13
C ILE A 4 -42.81 13.26 -5.90
N THR A 5 -42.48 12.17 -5.17
CA THR A 5 -41.10 11.62 -5.17
C THR A 5 -41.02 10.25 -4.50
N LEU A 6 -40.85 9.23 -5.35
CA LEU A 6 -40.28 7.93 -5.02
C LEU A 6 -38.81 8.17 -4.61
N VAL A 7 -38.46 7.95 -3.34
CA VAL A 7 -37.05 7.94 -2.91
C VAL A 7 -36.49 6.57 -3.30
N GLY A 8 -36.02 6.50 -4.55
CA GLY A 8 -35.13 5.43 -4.99
C GLY A 8 -33.78 5.61 -4.30
N PHE A 9 -33.47 4.74 -3.35
CA PHE A 9 -32.09 4.54 -2.91
C PHE A 9 -31.33 3.91 -4.08
N LEU A 10 -30.67 4.76 -4.86
CA LEU A 10 -29.60 4.37 -5.75
C LEU A 10 -28.51 3.72 -4.89
N ALA A 11 -28.42 2.40 -4.98
CA ALA A 11 -27.21 1.69 -4.62
C ALA A 11 -26.07 2.28 -5.46
N ALA A 12 -25.11 2.93 -4.81
CA ALA A 12 -23.84 3.29 -5.42
C ALA A 12 -23.09 1.98 -5.70
N ILE A 13 -23.40 1.35 -6.82
CA ILE A 13 -22.55 0.31 -7.39
C ILE A 13 -21.35 1.06 -7.95
N ASN A 14 -20.27 1.14 -7.17
CA ASN A 14 -18.95 1.46 -7.70
C ASN A 14 -18.53 0.30 -8.60
N LEU A 15 -19.02 0.29 -9.83
CA LEU A 15 -18.41 -0.45 -10.93
C LEU A 15 -17.09 0.25 -11.23
N ALA A 16 -16.02 -0.14 -10.54
CA ALA A 16 -14.67 0.10 -11.03
C ALA A 16 -14.48 -0.77 -12.27
N ALA A 17 -14.92 -0.24 -13.41
CA ALA A 17 -14.59 -0.79 -14.72
C ALA A 17 -13.13 -0.42 -15.01
N GLY A 18 -12.36 -1.45 -15.38
CA GLY A 18 -10.92 -1.42 -15.54
C GLY A 18 -10.39 -0.25 -16.35
N SER A 19 -9.29 0.30 -15.85
CA SER A 19 -8.24 0.91 -16.64
C SER A 19 -7.04 1.01 -15.72
N SER A 20 -5.85 0.67 -16.21
CA SER A 20 -4.53 0.86 -15.59
C SER A 20 -4.18 2.33 -15.25
N GLN A 21 -5.12 3.04 -14.63
CA GLN A 21 -5.06 4.42 -14.19
C GLN A 21 -4.45 4.54 -12.80
N ASN A 22 -3.99 5.74 -12.49
CA ASN A 22 -3.52 6.06 -11.16
C ASN A 22 -4.68 5.91 -10.18
N GLU A 23 -4.62 4.91 -9.31
CA GLU A 23 -5.58 4.69 -8.24
C GLU A 23 -5.08 5.35 -6.96
N THR A 24 -6.00 5.91 -6.19
CA THR A 24 -5.71 6.48 -4.87
C THR A 24 -6.70 5.88 -3.88
N PRO A 25 -6.42 4.67 -3.38
CA PRO A 25 -7.39 3.95 -2.58
C PRO A 25 -7.58 4.60 -1.21
N THR A 26 -8.78 4.45 -0.64
CA THR A 26 -9.04 4.88 0.73
C THR A 26 -8.21 4.04 1.71
N LEU A 27 -7.42 4.72 2.54
CA LEU A 27 -6.64 4.09 3.60
C LEU A 27 -7.53 3.83 4.82
N THR A 28 -7.49 2.59 5.31
CA THR A 28 -8.19 2.17 6.52
C THR A 28 -7.16 1.88 7.62
N PRO A 29 -7.12 2.68 8.71
CA PRO A 29 -6.23 2.42 9.83
C PRO A 29 -6.49 1.04 10.45
N CYS A 30 -5.43 0.39 10.93
CA CYS A 30 -5.56 -0.89 11.61
C CYS A 30 -6.22 -0.74 12.99
N PRO A 31 -6.95 -1.76 13.47
CA PRO A 31 -7.59 -1.70 14.79
C PRO A 31 -6.56 -1.52 15.92
N GLY A 32 -6.85 -0.63 16.87
CA GLY A 32 -6.02 -0.42 18.05
C GLY A 32 -4.93 0.64 17.89
N GLU A 33 -4.77 1.20 16.70
CA GLU A 33 -3.83 2.31 16.47
C GLU A 33 -4.42 3.65 16.94
N SER A 34 -3.71 4.31 17.85
CA SER A 34 -4.04 5.65 18.32
C SER A 34 -2.74 6.45 18.49
N ASP A 35 -2.68 7.61 17.85
CA ASP A 35 -1.54 8.55 17.88
C ASP A 35 -0.25 8.02 17.21
N PRO A 36 -0.28 7.71 15.90
CA PRO A 36 0.87 7.20 15.18
C PRO A 36 1.96 8.29 15.01
N ILE A 37 3.21 7.92 15.27
CA ILE A 37 4.38 8.83 15.15
C ILE A 37 4.84 9.03 13.70
N LEU A 38 4.29 8.22 12.79
CA LEU A 38 4.38 8.34 11.34
C LEU A 38 2.97 8.16 10.77
N VAL A 39 2.58 8.93 9.76
CA VAL A 39 1.26 8.79 9.11
C VAL A 39 1.45 8.66 7.62
N ILE A 40 1.02 7.54 7.06
CA ILE A 40 0.82 7.36 5.63
C ILE A 40 -0.46 8.11 5.26
N GLN A 41 -0.31 9.32 4.73
CA GLN A 41 -1.43 10.20 4.41
C GLN A 41 -2.15 9.78 3.13
N ASN A 42 -1.38 9.29 2.15
CA ASN A 42 -1.90 8.97 0.84
C ASN A 42 -1.07 7.89 0.16
N ILE A 43 -1.72 7.08 -0.68
CA ILE A 43 -1.06 6.11 -1.55
C ILE A 43 -1.61 6.29 -2.96
N THR A 44 -0.72 6.38 -3.94
CA THR A 44 -1.06 6.35 -5.36
C THR A 44 -0.44 5.12 -6.00
N ILE A 45 -1.27 4.31 -6.65
CA ILE A 45 -0.90 3.10 -7.36
C ILE A 45 -1.02 3.38 -8.84
N MET A 46 0.01 3.06 -9.63
CA MET A 46 0.02 3.33 -11.08
C MET A 46 0.40 2.05 -11.83
N ASN A 47 -0.31 1.75 -12.93
CA ASN A 47 -0.06 0.58 -13.79
C ASN A 47 -0.08 -0.75 -13.01
N ALA A 48 -1.09 -0.95 -12.16
CA ALA A 48 -1.32 -2.23 -11.50
C ALA A 48 -1.92 -3.23 -12.51
N GLU A 49 -1.04 -3.89 -13.25
CA GLU A 49 -1.40 -4.79 -14.35
C GLU A 49 -0.37 -5.92 -14.41
N LEU A 50 -0.84 -7.14 -14.68
CA LEU A 50 -0.01 -8.32 -14.85
C LEU A 50 1.05 -8.10 -15.94
N GLY A 51 2.27 -8.58 -15.74
CA GLY A 51 3.38 -8.39 -16.68
C GLY A 51 3.96 -6.97 -16.76
N LYS A 52 3.37 -5.97 -16.07
CA LYS A 52 3.85 -4.58 -16.06
C LYS A 52 4.64 -4.25 -14.80
N LYS A 53 5.21 -3.04 -14.80
CA LYS A 53 5.80 -2.43 -13.60
C LYS A 53 4.76 -1.56 -12.91
N VAL A 54 4.24 -2.04 -11.79
CA VAL A 54 3.42 -1.24 -10.88
C VAL A 54 4.32 -0.22 -10.16
N LYS A 55 3.82 0.99 -10.00
CA LYS A 55 4.46 2.04 -9.20
C LYS A 55 3.58 2.38 -8.02
N LEU A 56 4.20 2.48 -6.85
CA LEU A 56 3.56 2.92 -5.62
C LEU A 56 4.25 4.21 -5.18
N LYS A 57 3.45 5.25 -4.96
CA LYS A 57 3.87 6.49 -4.32
C LYS A 57 3.12 6.61 -3.00
N ALA A 58 3.82 6.87 -1.90
CA ALA A 58 3.21 7.19 -0.62
C ALA A 58 3.64 8.59 -0.17
N ASP A 59 2.69 9.38 0.32
CA ASP A 59 2.95 10.65 1.00
C ASP A 59 2.92 10.40 2.51
N ILE A 60 4.02 10.71 3.20
CA ILE A 60 4.28 10.30 4.59
C ILE A 60 4.53 11.54 5.44
N GLN A 61 3.93 11.58 6.62
CA GLN A 61 4.21 12.59 7.64
C GLN A 61 4.83 11.93 8.87
N VAL A 62 6.05 12.33 9.23
CA VAL A 62 6.74 11.88 10.44
C VAL A 62 6.60 12.97 11.49
N THR A 63 6.02 12.65 12.65
CA THR A 63 5.77 13.61 13.75
C THR A 63 6.81 13.52 14.86
N ALA A 64 7.47 12.37 15.00
CA ALA A 64 8.60 12.15 15.90
C ALA A 64 9.72 11.34 15.22
N PRO A 65 10.99 11.51 15.61
CA PRO A 65 12.10 10.79 14.96
C PRO A 65 11.93 9.28 14.99
N LEU A 66 12.26 8.61 13.88
CA LEU A 66 12.37 7.15 13.80
C LEU A 66 13.86 6.75 13.81
N ASP A 67 14.35 6.25 14.93
CA ASP A 67 15.78 5.99 15.18
C ASP A 67 16.09 4.54 15.60
N SER A 68 15.05 3.71 15.73
CA SER A 68 15.12 2.38 16.34
C SER A 68 14.91 1.29 15.30
N ASP A 69 15.68 1.37 14.20
CA ASP A 69 15.63 0.46 13.05
C ASP A 69 14.22 0.29 12.45
N PRO A 70 13.60 1.39 11.97
CA PRO A 70 12.26 1.35 11.45
C PRO A 70 12.13 0.37 10.28
N THR A 71 11.08 -0.45 10.31
CA THR A 71 10.85 -1.56 9.37
C THR A 71 9.43 -1.51 8.85
N LEU A 72 9.28 -1.60 7.53
CA LEU A 72 8.00 -1.72 6.84
C LEU A 72 7.71 -3.20 6.55
N TYR A 73 6.57 -3.66 7.05
CA TYR A 73 5.98 -4.95 6.74
C TYR A 73 4.82 -4.75 5.77
N VAL A 74 4.85 -5.50 4.68
CA VAL A 74 3.80 -5.53 3.66
C VAL A 74 3.13 -6.88 3.74
N SER A 75 1.80 -6.92 3.89
CA SER A 75 1.04 -8.17 3.80
C SER A 75 -0.11 -8.04 2.82
N PHE A 76 -0.55 -9.18 2.32
CA PHE A 76 -1.57 -9.28 1.29
C PHE A 76 -2.68 -10.21 1.78
N SER A 77 -3.93 -9.84 1.51
CA SER A 77 -5.06 -10.70 1.76
C SER A 77 -6.11 -10.58 0.65
N ARG A 78 -6.98 -11.57 0.58
CA ARG A 78 -8.19 -11.52 -0.25
C ARG A 78 -9.22 -10.59 0.42
N PRO A 79 -10.19 -10.04 -0.33
CA PRO A 79 -11.26 -9.20 0.24
C PRO A 79 -12.10 -9.88 1.34
N ASN A 80 -12.12 -11.21 1.38
CA ASN A 80 -12.78 -11.99 2.43
C ASN A 80 -11.93 -12.17 3.71
N GLY A 81 -10.73 -11.59 3.76
CA GLY A 81 -9.80 -11.67 4.88
C GLY A 81 -8.83 -12.86 4.84
N THR A 82 -8.86 -13.71 3.81
CA THR A 82 -7.88 -14.79 3.67
C THR A 82 -6.49 -14.22 3.42
N GLU A 83 -5.56 -14.39 4.37
CA GLU A 83 -4.16 -13.98 4.23
C GLU A 83 -3.46 -14.77 3.10
N LEU A 84 -2.58 -14.08 2.39
CA LEU A 84 -1.75 -14.63 1.32
C LEU A 84 -0.29 -14.63 1.78
N ALA A 85 0.43 -15.69 1.43
CA ALA A 85 1.87 -15.73 1.66
C ALA A 85 2.56 -14.62 0.86
N CYS A 86 3.62 -14.04 1.42
CA CYS A 86 4.42 -13.07 0.68
C CYS A 86 4.99 -13.72 -0.59
N PRO A 87 4.69 -13.21 -1.79
CA PRO A 87 5.29 -13.72 -3.00
C PRO A 87 6.70 -13.14 -3.17
N ASP A 88 7.71 -14.01 -3.10
CA ASP A 88 9.13 -13.64 -3.27
C ASP A 88 9.42 -12.96 -4.62
N TYR A 89 8.54 -13.13 -5.61
CA TYR A 89 8.68 -12.60 -6.98
C TYR A 89 8.09 -11.19 -7.17
N ILE A 90 7.26 -10.68 -6.25
CA ILE A 90 6.70 -9.32 -6.34
C ILE A 90 7.61 -8.35 -5.57
N SER A 91 7.84 -8.59 -4.29
CA SER A 91 8.64 -7.70 -3.45
C SER A 91 9.13 -8.43 -2.22
N ASN A 92 10.13 -7.88 -1.54
CA ASN A 92 10.36 -8.23 -0.16
C ASN A 92 9.21 -7.66 0.68
N CYS A 93 8.47 -8.51 1.39
CA CYS A 93 7.43 -8.07 2.32
C CYS A 93 7.96 -7.49 3.62
N VAL A 94 9.27 -7.47 3.80
CA VAL A 94 9.96 -6.84 4.92
C VAL A 94 11.05 -5.96 4.33
N LEU A 95 10.89 -4.65 4.53
CA LEU A 95 11.73 -3.61 3.97
C LEU A 95 12.28 -2.77 5.13
N LYS A 96 13.60 -2.63 5.18
CA LYS A 96 14.22 -1.69 6.11
C LYS A 96 13.95 -0.27 5.65
N LEU A 97 13.50 0.59 6.55
CA LEU A 97 13.38 2.02 6.28
C LEU A 97 14.71 2.76 6.54
N CYS A 98 15.71 2.11 7.16
CA CYS A 98 17.06 2.67 7.31
C CYS A 98 18.13 1.63 6.98
N GLY A 99 19.22 2.05 6.32
CA GLY A 99 20.35 1.15 6.03
C GLY A 99 19.98 -0.06 5.17
N GLY A 100 18.90 0.03 4.39
CA GLY A 100 18.49 -0.99 3.44
C GLY A 100 19.52 -1.14 2.31
N THR A 101 19.69 -2.34 1.80
CA THR A 101 20.65 -2.64 0.72
C THR A 101 19.96 -3.14 -0.54
N LYS A 102 18.68 -3.49 -0.45
CA LYS A 102 17.89 -3.96 -1.58
C LYS A 102 17.41 -2.76 -2.39
N ILE A 103 17.16 -2.98 -3.68
CA ILE A 103 16.84 -1.88 -4.61
C ILE A 103 15.51 -1.20 -4.24
N ASP A 104 14.52 -1.98 -3.82
CA ASP A 104 13.23 -1.50 -3.31
C ASP A 104 13.42 -0.63 -2.05
N GLU A 105 14.23 -1.06 -1.08
CA GLU A 105 14.56 -0.27 0.11
C GLU A 105 15.25 1.05 -0.26
N ILE A 106 16.27 1.01 -1.14
CA ILE A 106 16.99 2.20 -1.57
C ILE A 106 16.07 3.21 -2.29
N LEU A 107 15.14 2.71 -3.11
CA LEU A 107 14.18 3.56 -3.81
C LEU A 107 13.14 4.15 -2.87
N LEU A 108 12.60 3.33 -1.97
CA LEU A 108 11.62 3.72 -0.96
C LEU A 108 12.18 4.81 -0.03
N ASN A 109 13.44 4.67 0.37
CA ASN A 109 14.06 5.47 1.43
C ASN A 109 14.81 6.70 0.93
N ARG A 110 14.63 7.08 -0.34
CA ARG A 110 15.43 8.11 -0.99
C ARG A 110 15.33 9.47 -0.29
N ASP A 111 14.14 9.88 0.14
CA ASP A 111 13.92 11.22 0.67
C ASP A 111 14.58 11.47 2.04
N TRP A 112 14.97 10.41 2.75
CA TRP A 112 15.76 10.48 3.99
C TRP A 112 17.13 9.79 3.84
N ASP A 113 17.64 9.74 2.60
CA ASP A 113 18.97 9.22 2.25
C ASP A 113 19.27 7.81 2.76
N ASN A 114 18.23 6.99 3.00
CA ASN A 114 18.35 5.65 3.58
C ASN A 114 19.13 5.63 4.92
N LYS A 115 19.03 6.71 5.69
CA LYS A 115 19.73 6.90 6.97
C LYS A 115 18.74 7.13 8.10
N CYS A 116 19.17 6.74 9.29
CA CYS A 116 18.51 7.05 10.55
C CYS A 116 19.32 8.11 11.33
N PRO A 117 18.66 8.92 12.19
CA PRO A 117 17.22 8.96 12.39
C PRO A 117 16.47 9.54 11.18
N ILE A 118 15.24 9.05 10.94
CA ILE A 118 14.29 9.72 10.04
C ILE A 118 13.67 10.86 10.85
N GLU A 119 14.05 12.09 10.54
CA GLU A 119 13.62 13.27 11.28
C GLU A 119 12.12 13.58 11.07
N PRO A 120 11.49 14.39 11.94
CA PRO A 120 10.14 14.89 11.72
C PRO A 120 10.06 15.71 10.43
N GLY A 121 9.03 15.46 9.62
CA GLY A 121 8.91 16.10 8.31
C GLY A 121 7.83 15.47 7.44
N THR A 122 7.76 15.93 6.19
CA THR A 122 6.92 15.35 5.14
C THR A 122 7.81 14.78 4.05
N TYR A 123 7.54 13.53 3.69
CA TYR A 123 8.35 12.74 2.79
C TYR A 123 7.49 12.14 1.69
N THR A 124 8.12 11.82 0.56
CA THR A 124 7.52 11.01 -0.50
C THR A 124 8.33 9.74 -0.67
N ALA A 125 7.69 8.60 -0.47
CA ALA A 125 8.28 7.30 -0.76
C ALA A 125 7.80 6.81 -2.14
N MET A 126 8.71 6.29 -2.96
CA MET A 126 8.36 5.71 -4.26
C MET A 126 9.05 4.37 -4.48
N VAL A 127 8.28 3.36 -4.86
CA VAL A 127 8.80 2.06 -5.27
C VAL A 127 8.17 1.62 -6.59
N ALA A 128 8.95 0.92 -7.42
CA ALA A 128 8.47 0.32 -8.64
C ALA A 128 8.79 -1.17 -8.65
N VAL A 129 7.75 -1.98 -8.79
CA VAL A 129 7.82 -3.44 -8.72
C VAL A 129 7.31 -4.01 -10.04
N ARG A 130 7.96 -5.06 -10.55
CA ARG A 130 7.42 -5.80 -11.69
C ARG A 130 6.48 -6.88 -11.17
N ILE A 131 5.25 -6.88 -11.67
CA ILE A 131 4.37 -8.02 -11.54
C ILE A 131 4.71 -8.93 -12.72
N ASN A 132 5.15 -10.16 -12.44
CA ASN A 132 5.44 -11.11 -13.51
C ASN A 132 4.14 -11.57 -14.18
N ASP A 133 4.29 -12.07 -15.40
CA ASP A 133 3.22 -12.66 -16.19
C ASP A 133 3.49 -14.17 -16.26
N ASP A 134 3.35 -14.81 -15.10
CA ASP A 134 3.56 -16.25 -14.90
C ASP A 134 2.42 -16.83 -14.05
N GLU A 135 2.30 -18.16 -14.07
CA GLU A 135 1.20 -18.89 -13.41
C GLU A 135 1.15 -18.63 -11.89
N GLU A 136 2.31 -18.45 -11.25
CA GLU A 136 2.40 -18.14 -9.81
C GLU A 136 1.84 -16.75 -9.50
N ALA A 137 2.16 -15.74 -10.33
CA ALA A 137 1.61 -14.39 -10.22
C ALA A 137 0.10 -14.36 -10.49
N GLU A 138 -0.36 -15.07 -11.52
CA GLU A 138 -1.79 -15.20 -11.82
C GLU A 138 -2.58 -15.84 -10.66
N GLU A 139 -2.07 -16.94 -10.09
CA GLU A 139 -2.71 -17.62 -8.96
C GLU A 139 -2.78 -16.71 -7.72
N PHE A 140 -1.68 -16.04 -7.41
CA PHE A 140 -1.62 -15.10 -6.29
C PHE A 140 -2.60 -13.93 -6.47
N ILE A 141 -2.63 -13.32 -7.67
CA ILE A 141 -3.54 -12.21 -7.97
C ILE A 141 -5.00 -12.69 -7.99
N GLY A 142 -5.27 -13.92 -8.40
CA GLY A 142 -6.59 -14.53 -8.38
C GLY A 142 -7.59 -13.77 -9.24
N ASP A 143 -8.63 -13.18 -8.65
CA ASP A 143 -9.65 -12.41 -9.37
C ASP A 143 -9.23 -10.96 -9.68
N GLY A 144 -8.02 -10.56 -9.29
CA GLY A 144 -7.51 -9.20 -9.44
C GLY A 144 -7.69 -8.35 -8.18
N ASN A 145 -8.54 -8.75 -7.23
CA ASN A 145 -8.81 -7.97 -6.04
C ASN A 145 -7.94 -8.42 -4.87
N LEU A 146 -7.11 -7.51 -4.37
CA LEU A 146 -6.25 -7.72 -3.20
C LEU A 146 -6.52 -6.64 -2.15
N VAL A 147 -6.22 -6.95 -0.91
CA VAL A 147 -6.09 -5.98 0.17
C VAL A 147 -4.63 -5.98 0.58
N VAL A 148 -3.99 -4.81 0.55
CA VAL A 148 -2.62 -4.61 1.00
C VAL A 148 -2.66 -3.98 2.38
N LYS A 149 -1.85 -4.49 3.31
CA LYS A 149 -1.61 -3.88 4.61
C LYS A 149 -0.15 -3.45 4.71
N LEU A 150 0.06 -2.23 5.17
CA LEU A 150 1.37 -1.69 5.52
C LEU A 150 1.39 -1.51 7.03
N LEU A 151 2.35 -2.15 7.69
CA LEU A 151 2.65 -1.98 9.10
C LEU A 151 4.08 -1.46 9.20
N ILE A 152 4.26 -0.31 9.85
CA ILE A 152 5.58 0.23 10.13
C ILE A 152 5.84 0.05 11.61
N GLU A 153 6.94 -0.62 11.95
CA GLU A 153 7.43 -0.70 13.32
C GLU A 153 8.68 0.16 13.49
N ASN A 154 8.85 0.70 14.69
CA ASN A 154 10.07 1.39 15.14
C ASN A 154 10.43 0.85 16.53
N GLY A 155 11.54 0.14 16.66
CA GLY A 155 11.95 -0.48 17.93
C GLY A 155 10.96 -1.52 18.49
N GLY A 156 10.23 -2.21 17.61
CA GLY A 156 9.19 -3.20 17.98
C GLY A 156 7.86 -2.59 18.45
N SER A 157 7.70 -1.27 18.36
CA SER A 157 6.40 -0.61 18.56
C SER A 157 5.82 -0.20 17.20
N THR A 158 4.49 -0.29 17.03
CA THR A 158 3.86 0.23 15.82
C THR A 158 4.05 1.75 15.72
N ALA A 159 4.56 2.19 14.58
CA ALA A 159 4.66 3.61 14.22
C ALA A 159 3.48 4.06 13.36
N ASP A 160 2.98 3.19 12.47
CA ASP A 160 1.74 3.34 11.71
C ASP A 160 1.23 1.98 11.21
N CYS A 161 -0.07 1.86 10.96
CA CYS A 161 -0.64 0.71 10.27
C CYS A 161 -1.88 1.09 9.47
N VAL A 162 -1.85 0.81 8.16
CA VAL A 162 -2.95 1.07 7.23
C VAL A 162 -3.20 -0.11 6.31
N SER A 163 -4.43 -0.27 5.87
CA SER A 163 -4.85 -1.25 4.87
C SER A 163 -5.66 -0.59 3.77
N PHE A 164 -5.55 -1.09 2.54
CA PHE A 164 -6.25 -0.53 1.39
C PHE A 164 -6.47 -1.58 0.30
N PRO A 165 -7.57 -1.49 -0.47
CA PRO A 165 -7.79 -2.35 -1.61
C PRO A 165 -6.86 -1.97 -2.78
N VAL A 166 -6.49 -2.98 -3.57
CA VAL A 166 -5.76 -2.84 -4.83
C VAL A 166 -6.43 -3.73 -5.85
N TYR A 167 -6.69 -3.19 -7.03
CA TYR A 167 -7.07 -3.97 -8.19
C TYR A 167 -5.86 -4.14 -9.11
N VAL A 168 -5.58 -5.37 -9.53
CA VAL A 168 -4.57 -5.70 -10.54
C VAL A 168 -5.30 -6.19 -11.77
N GLU A 169 -5.14 -5.44 -12.87
CA GLU A 169 -5.69 -5.82 -14.17
C GLU A 169 -4.97 -7.06 -14.70
N LYS A 170 -5.76 -7.98 -15.26
CA LYS A 170 -5.29 -9.21 -15.92
C LYS A 170 -5.68 -9.09 -17.39
N ASP A 171 -4.70 -9.21 -18.27
CA ASP A 171 -4.91 -9.18 -19.74
C ASP A 171 -5.79 -10.33 -20.24
#